data_AF-A0A918F749-F1
#
_entry.id   AF-A0A918F749-F1
#
_cell.length_a   1.000
_cell.length_b   1.000
_cell.length_c   1.000
_cell.angle_alpha   90.00
_cell.angle_beta   90.00
_cell.angle_gamma   90.00
#
_symmetry.space_group_name_H-M   'P 1'
#
loop_
_entity.id
_entity.type
_entity.pdbx_description
1 polymer ?
#
loop_
_entity_poly.entity_id
_entity_poly.type
_entity_poly.pdbx_seq_one_letter_code
_entity_poly.pdbx_strand_id
1 'polypeptide(L)'
;MTAVSPSGTGTVGVTVTTPGGTSNPVSFFYVGAPFKGSLGVTSGPLAGGNTVAINGTGLQTATSVSFGGVTATPTVVSDSQLTVTVPAGLAAGPVGVSVTTAGGTNNGLSYTYVDNPTIGTISPNSGSTSGGTAVTITGTNLDSTESVTFDGAPAPFSVINSTTLSAVTPPGTAGAVDVVVTNPSGSDTEVGGFTYVTGPGI
;
A
#
# COMPACT_ATOMS: atom_id res chain seq x y z
N MET A 1 32.64 34.75 2.27
CA MET A 1 33.48 33.54 2.33
C MET A 1 32.55 32.35 2.52
N THR A 2 32.54 31.41 1.59
CA THR A 2 31.78 30.15 1.69
C THR A 2 32.79 29.02 1.85
N ALA A 3 32.60 28.17 2.86
CA ALA A 3 33.41 26.97 3.07
C ALA A 3 32.55 25.74 2.74
N VAL A 4 33.14 24.76 2.07
CA VAL A 4 32.50 23.47 1.79
C VAL A 4 32.97 22.49 2.86
N SER A 5 32.02 21.83 3.52
CA SER A 5 32.36 20.80 4.52
C SER A 5 32.96 19.56 3.83
N PRO A 6 34.03 18.95 4.39
CA PRO A 6 34.50 17.64 3.96
C PRO A 6 33.47 16.54 4.30
N SER A 7 33.66 15.30 3.82
CA SER A 7 32.82 14.18 4.26
C SER A 7 33.01 13.89 5.76
N GLY A 8 31.92 13.58 6.47
CA GLY A 8 31.96 13.28 7.90
C GLY A 8 30.64 12.71 8.43
N THR A 9 30.62 12.37 9.72
CA THR A 9 29.43 11.90 10.45
C THR A 9 29.35 12.58 11.81
N GLY A 10 28.14 12.68 12.37
CA GLY A 10 27.92 13.23 13.71
C GLY A 10 28.02 14.77 13.80
N THR A 11 28.24 15.26 15.01
CA THR A 11 28.32 16.71 15.30
C THR A 11 29.78 17.14 15.34
N VAL A 12 30.12 18.19 14.60
CA VAL A 12 31.45 18.82 14.61
C VAL A 12 31.34 20.30 14.92
N GLY A 13 32.32 20.83 15.67
CA GLY A 13 32.44 22.26 15.91
C GLY A 13 33.12 22.97 14.74
N VAL A 14 32.44 23.94 14.15
CA VAL A 14 33.01 24.84 13.14
C VAL A 14 33.55 26.08 13.85
N THR A 15 34.84 26.34 13.67
CA THR A 15 35.51 27.55 14.15
C THR A 15 36.06 28.33 12.97
N VAL A 16 36.19 29.64 13.12
CA VAL A 16 36.84 30.51 12.15
C VAL A 16 38.10 31.08 12.79
N THR A 17 39.24 30.88 12.16
CA THR A 17 40.52 31.45 12.61
C THR A 17 40.90 32.64 11.74
N THR A 18 41.16 33.77 12.38
CA THR A 18 41.70 34.99 11.78
C THR A 18 43.03 35.33 12.46
N PRO A 19 43.84 36.28 11.94
CA PRO A 19 45.04 36.74 12.63
C PRO A 19 44.78 37.28 14.05
N GLY A 20 43.55 37.73 14.34
CA GLY A 20 43.13 38.21 15.66
C GLY A 20 42.66 37.10 16.62
N GLY A 21 42.67 35.83 16.20
CA GLY A 21 42.27 34.68 17.02
C GLY A 21 41.22 33.78 16.36
N THR A 22 40.81 32.75 17.11
CA THR A 22 39.82 31.74 16.70
C THR A 22 38.49 31.96 17.40
N SER A 23 37.39 31.84 16.67
CA SER A 23 36.04 31.97 17.23
C SER A 23 35.66 30.80 18.15
N ASN A 24 34.60 30.98 18.93
CA ASN A 24 33.92 29.84 19.57
C ASN A 24 33.38 28.87 18.50
N PRO A 25 33.33 27.56 18.80
CA PRO A 25 32.77 26.58 17.89
C PRO A 25 31.24 26.74 17.76
N VAL A 26 30.76 26.71 16.52
CA VAL A 26 29.34 26.56 16.18
C VAL A 26 29.10 25.12 15.74
N SER A 27 28.06 24.46 16.24
CA SER A 27 27.77 23.07 15.86
C SER A 27 27.34 22.97 14.40
N PHE A 28 27.99 22.06 13.67
CA PHE A 28 27.60 21.58 12.35
C PHE A 28 27.26 20.10 12.45
N PHE A 29 26.17 19.69 11.81
CA PHE A 29 25.68 18.31 11.86
C PHE A 29 25.84 17.67 10.48
N TYR A 30 26.62 16.59 10.42
CA TYR A 30 26.62 15.73 9.24
C TYR A 30 25.36 14.86 9.26
N VAL A 31 24.43 15.16 8.37
CA VAL A 31 23.23 14.35 8.16
C VAL A 31 23.63 13.15 7.31
N GLY A 32 23.61 11.96 7.88
CA GLY A 32 23.82 10.72 7.13
C GLY A 32 22.64 10.43 6.19
N ALA A 33 22.88 9.59 5.18
CA ALA A 33 21.78 9.10 4.33
C ALA A 33 20.71 8.41 5.19
N PRO A 34 19.41 8.55 4.85
CA PRO A 34 18.35 7.93 5.63
C PRO A 34 18.53 6.42 5.62
N PHE A 35 18.30 5.77 6.77
CA PHE A 35 18.44 4.33 6.90
C PHE A 35 17.12 3.61 6.60
N LYS A 36 17.23 2.35 6.17
CA LYS A 36 16.09 1.49 5.82
C LYS A 36 15.18 1.27 7.03
N GLY A 37 13.90 1.54 6.88
CA GLY A 37 12.89 0.83 7.66
C GLY A 37 11.85 0.21 6.73
N SER A 38 10.60 0.15 7.17
CA SER A 38 9.51 -0.57 6.51
C SER A 38 8.40 0.38 6.07
N LEU A 39 7.65 -0.03 5.06
CA LEU A 39 6.35 0.57 4.77
C LEU A 39 5.31 -0.07 5.70
N GLY A 40 4.41 0.75 6.25
CA GLY A 40 3.27 0.28 7.04
C GLY A 40 2.26 -0.52 6.21
N VAL A 41 2.16 -0.19 4.91
CA VAL A 41 1.42 -0.97 3.91
C VAL A 41 2.24 -1.04 2.62
N THR A 42 2.23 -2.19 1.95
CA THR A 42 3.04 -2.47 0.76
C THR A 42 2.23 -2.47 -0.53
N SER A 43 0.92 -2.22 -0.46
CA SER A 43 0.03 -2.14 -1.61
C SER A 43 -1.10 -1.14 -1.36
N GLY A 44 -1.74 -0.71 -2.44
CA GLY A 44 -2.92 0.15 -2.40
C GLY A 44 -3.37 0.61 -3.78
N PRO A 45 -4.34 1.53 -3.86
CA PRO A 45 -5.02 1.89 -5.10
C PRO A 45 -4.11 2.52 -6.13
N LEU A 46 -4.30 2.18 -7.41
CA LEU A 46 -3.66 2.83 -8.55
C LEU A 46 -3.95 4.33 -8.60
N ALA A 47 -5.15 4.74 -8.20
CA ALA A 47 -5.53 6.14 -8.09
C ALA A 47 -4.74 6.92 -7.02
N GLY A 48 -4.01 6.22 -6.13
CA GLY A 48 -3.33 6.80 -4.98
C GLY A 48 -4.31 7.35 -3.93
N GLY A 49 -3.83 8.28 -3.12
CA GLY A 49 -4.62 8.97 -2.09
C GLY A 49 -4.63 8.28 -0.72
N ASN A 50 -4.19 7.04 -0.61
CA ASN A 50 -3.99 6.38 0.67
C ASN A 50 -2.74 6.91 1.38
N THR A 51 -2.76 6.93 2.70
CA THR A 51 -1.61 7.34 3.53
C THR A 51 -0.78 6.13 3.91
N VAL A 52 0.53 6.20 3.64
CA VAL A 52 1.51 5.17 3.99
C VAL A 52 2.45 5.72 5.05
N ALA A 53 2.61 4.96 6.15
CA ALA A 53 3.66 5.22 7.12
C ALA A 53 4.98 4.61 6.63
N ILE A 54 6.06 5.37 6.73
CA ILE A 54 7.42 4.91 6.42
C ILE A 54 8.22 4.98 7.72
N ASN A 55 8.69 3.84 8.19
CA ASN A 55 9.55 3.76 9.36
C ASN A 55 11.02 3.73 8.90
N GLY A 56 11.95 4.16 9.75
CA GLY A 56 13.38 4.19 9.45
C GLY A 56 14.19 4.94 10.51
N THR A 57 15.32 5.53 10.11
CA THR A 57 16.07 6.50 10.94
C THR A 57 16.64 7.61 10.06
N GLY A 58 16.92 8.79 10.64
CA GLY A 58 17.40 9.95 9.89
C GLY A 58 16.31 10.60 9.02
N LEU A 59 15.04 10.34 9.32
CA LEU A 59 13.90 10.81 8.53
C LEU A 59 13.49 12.24 8.86
N GLN A 60 14.07 12.85 9.90
CA GLN A 60 13.68 14.19 10.36
C GLN A 60 13.83 15.28 9.28
N THR A 61 14.73 15.07 8.33
CA THR A 61 15.03 16.00 7.22
C THR A 61 14.48 15.54 5.87
N ALA A 62 13.49 14.64 5.86
CA ALA A 62 12.88 14.15 4.63
C ALA A 62 12.16 15.28 3.88
N THR A 63 12.47 15.42 2.60
CA THR A 63 11.92 16.46 1.73
C THR A 63 11.02 15.90 0.65
N SER A 64 11.26 14.66 0.21
CA SER A 64 10.41 13.99 -0.78
C SER A 64 10.44 12.47 -0.62
N VAL A 65 9.34 11.85 -1.01
CA VAL A 65 9.23 10.40 -1.22
C VAL A 65 8.79 10.19 -2.66
N SER A 66 9.41 9.26 -3.38
CA SER A 66 9.02 8.91 -4.74
C SER A 66 8.46 7.50 -4.79
N PHE A 67 7.36 7.31 -5.51
CA PHE A 67 6.74 6.02 -5.82
C PHE A 67 6.79 5.82 -7.34
N GLY A 68 7.66 4.95 -7.83
CA GLY A 68 7.80 4.69 -9.26
C GLY A 68 8.20 5.92 -10.09
N GLY A 69 8.92 6.87 -9.48
CA GLY A 69 9.30 8.14 -10.12
C GLY A 69 8.33 9.30 -9.86
N VAL A 70 7.12 9.03 -9.37
CA VAL A 70 6.16 10.08 -9.00
C VAL A 70 6.45 10.54 -7.58
N THR A 71 6.77 11.82 -7.40
CA THR A 71 7.15 12.38 -6.09
C THR A 71 5.94 12.88 -5.30
N ALA A 72 6.01 12.70 -3.99
CA ALA A 72 5.07 13.23 -3.00
C ALA A 72 5.85 13.84 -1.83
N THR A 73 5.25 14.85 -1.20
CA THR A 73 5.82 15.50 -0.02
C THR A 73 5.40 14.75 1.24
N PRO A 74 6.33 14.18 2.02
CA PRO A 74 5.99 13.51 3.27
C PRO A 74 5.68 14.51 4.38
N THR A 75 4.88 14.08 5.34
CA THR A 75 4.74 14.69 6.67
C THR A 75 5.66 13.95 7.64
N VAL A 76 6.61 14.69 8.22
CA VAL A 76 7.57 14.13 9.18
C VAL A 76 6.91 14.00 10.55
N VAL A 77 6.85 12.78 11.09
CA VAL A 77 6.27 12.52 12.43
C VAL A 77 7.37 12.50 13.48
N SER A 78 8.49 11.85 13.19
CA SER A 78 9.69 11.80 14.04
C SER A 78 10.92 11.49 13.19
N ASP A 79 12.11 11.47 13.80
CA ASP A 79 13.32 11.00 13.10
C ASP A 79 13.24 9.54 12.64
N SER A 80 12.31 8.76 13.21
CA SER A 80 12.10 7.35 12.87
C SER A 80 10.83 7.06 12.08
N GLN A 81 10.00 8.08 11.78
CA GLN A 81 8.73 7.88 11.10
C GLN A 81 8.31 9.06 10.22
N LEU A 82 7.85 8.74 9.02
CA LEU A 82 7.16 9.64 8.09
C LEU A 82 5.75 9.10 7.80
N THR A 83 4.86 9.99 7.42
CA THR A 83 3.62 9.65 6.73
C THR A 83 3.61 10.33 5.38
N VAL A 84 3.12 9.66 4.34
CA VAL A 84 3.02 10.24 3.00
C VAL A 84 1.73 9.78 2.35
N THR A 85 1.02 10.71 1.71
CA THR A 85 -0.09 10.36 0.83
C THR A 85 0.50 9.88 -0.50
N VAL A 86 0.19 8.64 -0.87
CA VAL A 86 0.70 8.01 -2.09
C VAL A 86 0.10 8.74 -3.30
N PRO A 87 0.93 9.19 -4.26
CA PRO A 87 0.42 9.83 -5.46
C PRO A 87 -0.26 8.79 -6.38
N ALA A 88 -1.00 9.25 -7.38
CA ALA A 88 -1.53 8.35 -8.40
C ALA A 88 -0.39 7.65 -9.16
N GLY A 89 -0.49 6.33 -9.30
CA GLY A 89 0.42 5.52 -10.09
C GLY A 89 0.14 5.62 -11.59
N LEU A 90 1.13 5.30 -12.42
CA LEU A 90 0.98 5.30 -13.88
C LEU A 90 0.37 3.99 -14.41
N ALA A 91 0.60 2.88 -13.71
CA ALA A 91 0.09 1.56 -14.03
C ALA A 91 0.07 0.67 -12.77
N ALA A 92 -0.79 -0.35 -12.75
CA ALA A 92 -0.78 -1.37 -11.73
C ALA A 92 0.53 -2.18 -11.78
N GLY A 93 0.98 -2.64 -10.61
CA GLY A 93 2.20 -3.43 -10.45
C GLY A 93 3.18 -2.86 -9.42
N PRO A 94 4.30 -3.56 -9.19
CA PRO A 94 5.31 -3.16 -8.22
C PRO A 94 6.12 -1.96 -8.73
N VAL A 95 6.30 -0.98 -7.85
CA VAL A 95 7.15 0.19 -8.05
C VAL A 95 8.16 0.33 -6.92
N GLY A 96 9.34 0.84 -7.25
CA GLY A 96 10.32 1.22 -6.25
C GLY A 96 9.87 2.47 -5.48
N VAL A 97 10.12 2.46 -4.17
CA VAL A 97 9.93 3.62 -3.31
C VAL A 97 11.28 4.14 -2.83
N SER A 98 11.47 5.45 -2.95
CA SER A 98 12.67 6.15 -2.49
C SER A 98 12.33 7.31 -1.58
N VAL A 99 13.19 7.57 -0.60
CA VAL A 99 13.04 8.68 0.34
C VAL A 99 14.26 9.57 0.22
N THR A 100 14.05 10.85 -0.02
CA THR A 100 15.10 11.86 -0.09
C THR A 100 15.08 12.72 1.15
N THR A 101 16.24 12.86 1.77
CA THR A 101 16.51 13.74 2.91
C THR A 101 17.67 14.67 2.60
N ALA A 102 17.97 15.60 3.50
CA ALA A 102 19.16 16.45 3.38
C ALA A 102 20.49 15.65 3.37
N GLY A 103 20.51 14.45 3.96
CA GLY A 103 21.68 13.56 3.98
C GLY A 103 21.81 12.64 2.76
N GLY A 104 20.86 12.69 1.82
CA GLY A 104 20.85 11.89 0.60
C GLY A 104 19.55 11.13 0.37
N THR A 105 19.55 10.30 -0.67
CA THR A 105 18.41 9.47 -1.07
C THR A 105 18.63 8.00 -0.69
N ASN A 106 17.61 7.39 -0.10
CA ASN A 106 17.56 5.96 0.16
C ASN A 106 16.60 5.28 -0.83
N ASN A 107 16.99 4.13 -1.36
CA ASN A 107 16.21 3.29 -2.27
C ASN A 107 16.07 1.86 -1.70
N GLY A 108 15.07 1.13 -2.18
CA GLY A 108 14.96 -0.32 -1.95
C GLY A 108 13.67 -0.77 -1.26
N LEU A 109 12.75 0.16 -0.99
CA LEU A 109 11.37 -0.19 -0.65
C LEU A 109 10.59 -0.50 -1.95
N SER A 110 9.58 -1.37 -1.85
CA SER A 110 8.68 -1.69 -2.95
C SER A 110 7.25 -1.47 -2.51
N TYR A 111 6.47 -0.85 -3.37
CA TYR A 111 5.03 -0.63 -3.19
C TYR A 111 4.31 -1.12 -4.44
N THR A 112 3.19 -1.81 -4.28
CA THR A 112 2.42 -2.35 -5.41
C THR A 112 1.16 -1.53 -5.61
N TYR A 113 1.04 -0.89 -6.77
CA TYR A 113 -0.24 -0.31 -7.19
C TYR A 113 -1.18 -1.43 -7.63
N VAL A 114 -2.35 -1.47 -7.04
CA VAL A 114 -3.42 -2.43 -7.31
C VAL A 114 -4.56 -1.67 -7.98
N ASP A 115 -5.15 -2.26 -9.01
CA ASP A 115 -6.34 -1.72 -9.66
C ASP A 115 -7.60 -2.36 -9.05
N ASN A 116 -8.77 -1.75 -9.23
CA ASN A 116 -10.01 -2.31 -8.72
C ASN A 116 -10.24 -3.73 -9.26
N PRO A 117 -10.80 -4.63 -8.43
CA PRO A 117 -11.18 -5.94 -8.92
C PRO A 117 -12.33 -5.77 -9.92
N THR A 118 -12.50 -6.74 -10.81
CA THR A 118 -13.77 -6.87 -11.56
C THR A 118 -14.29 -8.30 -11.43
N ILE A 119 -15.60 -8.45 -11.35
CA ILE A 119 -16.31 -9.71 -11.42
C ILE A 119 -16.84 -9.85 -12.85
N GLY A 120 -16.48 -10.96 -13.50
CA GLY A 120 -16.93 -11.31 -14.84
C GLY A 120 -18.02 -12.38 -14.82
N THR A 121 -17.76 -13.53 -14.19
CA THR A 121 -18.76 -14.60 -14.07
C THR A 121 -18.63 -15.35 -12.74
N ILE A 122 -19.76 -15.88 -12.26
CA ILE A 122 -19.87 -16.71 -11.06
C ILE A 122 -20.49 -18.05 -11.44
N SER A 123 -19.79 -19.15 -11.20
CA SER A 123 -20.25 -20.49 -11.61
C SER A 123 -19.98 -21.55 -10.53
N PRO A 124 -21.00 -22.30 -10.09
CA PRO A 124 -22.42 -22.10 -10.39
C PRO A 124 -22.94 -20.77 -9.84
N ASN A 125 -23.94 -20.18 -10.50
CA ASN A 125 -24.62 -18.96 -10.04
C ASN A 125 -25.81 -19.25 -9.12
N SER A 126 -25.94 -20.49 -8.63
CA SER A 126 -26.98 -20.87 -7.67
C SER A 126 -26.54 -22.01 -6.77
N GLY A 127 -27.19 -22.13 -5.61
CA GLY A 127 -26.87 -23.16 -4.62
C GLY A 127 -27.80 -23.13 -3.40
N SER A 128 -27.59 -24.06 -2.48
CA SER A 128 -28.47 -24.26 -1.32
C SER A 128 -28.46 -23.08 -0.35
N THR A 129 -29.63 -22.72 0.21
CA THR A 129 -29.76 -21.76 1.33
C THR A 129 -28.93 -22.15 2.57
N SER A 130 -28.55 -23.42 2.71
CA SER A 130 -27.65 -23.87 3.79
C SER A 130 -26.18 -23.45 3.58
N GLY A 131 -25.84 -22.86 2.43
CA GLY A 131 -24.46 -22.55 2.05
C GLY A 131 -23.66 -23.80 1.64
N GLY A 132 -22.35 -23.66 1.56
CA GLY A 132 -21.41 -24.74 1.24
C GLY A 132 -21.24 -25.02 -0.26
N THR A 133 -21.90 -24.25 -1.14
CA THR A 133 -21.71 -24.36 -2.59
C THR A 133 -20.38 -23.72 -2.95
N ALA A 134 -19.46 -24.50 -3.54
CA ALA A 134 -18.20 -23.99 -4.09
C ALA A 134 -18.47 -23.32 -5.44
N VAL A 135 -18.13 -22.04 -5.55
CA VAL A 135 -18.29 -21.24 -6.76
C VAL A 135 -16.93 -20.78 -7.26
N THR A 136 -16.78 -20.76 -8.59
CA THR A 136 -15.66 -20.15 -9.28
C THR A 136 -16.08 -18.76 -9.72
N ILE A 137 -15.33 -17.75 -9.29
CA ILE A 137 -15.49 -16.36 -9.72
C ILE A 137 -14.34 -16.04 -10.68
N THR A 138 -14.68 -15.61 -11.89
CA THR A 138 -13.71 -15.13 -12.88
C THR A 138 -13.82 -13.62 -13.03
N GLY A 139 -12.75 -12.96 -13.45
CA GLY A 139 -12.69 -11.49 -13.48
C GLY A 139 -11.29 -10.95 -13.74
N THR A 140 -10.97 -9.77 -13.19
CA THR A 140 -9.63 -9.17 -13.23
C THR A 140 -9.17 -8.69 -11.85
N ASN A 141 -7.85 -8.56 -11.67
CA ASN A 141 -7.20 -8.07 -10.44
C ASN A 141 -7.60 -8.84 -9.17
N LEU A 142 -7.88 -10.14 -9.32
CA LEU A 142 -8.34 -11.02 -8.25
C LEU A 142 -7.21 -11.59 -7.38
N ASP A 143 -5.96 -11.41 -7.80
CA ASP A 143 -4.76 -11.90 -7.10
C ASP A 143 -4.52 -11.21 -5.75
N SER A 144 -5.08 -10.03 -5.57
CA SER A 144 -5.00 -9.20 -4.36
C SER A 144 -6.30 -9.18 -3.55
N THR A 145 -7.23 -10.11 -3.80
CA THR A 145 -8.52 -10.18 -3.09
C THR A 145 -8.32 -10.33 -1.59
N GLU A 146 -8.94 -9.46 -0.81
CA GLU A 146 -8.93 -9.47 0.66
C GLU A 146 -10.24 -10.00 1.25
N SER A 147 -11.37 -9.82 0.56
CA SER A 147 -12.65 -10.38 0.98
C SER A 147 -13.59 -10.69 -0.17
N VAL A 148 -14.40 -11.74 0.00
CA VAL A 148 -15.55 -12.06 -0.85
C VAL A 148 -16.79 -12.15 0.05
N THR A 149 -17.89 -11.54 -0.35
CA THR A 149 -19.16 -11.59 0.39
C THR A 149 -20.35 -11.91 -0.51
N PHE A 150 -21.37 -12.55 0.06
CA PHE A 150 -22.66 -12.82 -0.57
C PHE A 150 -23.74 -12.17 0.29
N ASP A 151 -24.45 -11.17 -0.21
CA ASP A 151 -25.39 -10.34 0.57
C ASP A 151 -24.74 -9.74 1.84
N GLY A 152 -23.47 -9.36 1.76
CA GLY A 152 -22.67 -8.88 2.90
C GLY A 152 -22.19 -9.96 3.87
N ALA A 153 -22.61 -11.22 3.73
CA ALA A 153 -22.08 -12.33 4.53
C ALA A 153 -20.68 -12.76 4.04
N PRO A 154 -19.65 -12.82 4.90
CA PRO A 154 -18.31 -13.24 4.50
C PRO A 154 -18.26 -14.68 4.00
N ALA A 155 -17.63 -14.90 2.85
CA ALA A 155 -17.36 -16.21 2.27
C ALA A 155 -15.88 -16.57 2.40
N PRO A 156 -15.52 -17.78 2.84
CA PRO A 156 -14.15 -18.25 2.67
C PRO A 156 -13.83 -18.41 1.19
N PHE A 157 -12.62 -18.01 0.79
CA PHE A 157 -12.18 -18.05 -0.60
C PHE A 157 -10.71 -18.45 -0.71
N SER A 158 -10.32 -18.87 -1.91
CA SER A 158 -8.94 -19.11 -2.33
C SER A 158 -8.72 -18.44 -3.67
N VAL A 159 -7.76 -17.53 -3.72
CA VAL A 159 -7.27 -16.95 -4.97
C VAL A 159 -6.53 -18.03 -5.75
N ILE A 160 -6.85 -18.19 -7.04
CA ILE A 160 -6.18 -19.13 -7.93
C ILE A 160 -5.16 -18.39 -8.80
N ASN A 161 -5.57 -17.27 -9.40
CA ASN A 161 -4.71 -16.36 -10.16
C ASN A 161 -5.39 -14.97 -10.27
N SER A 162 -4.79 -14.04 -11.02
CA SER A 162 -5.32 -12.66 -11.19
C SER A 162 -6.69 -12.57 -11.88
N THR A 163 -7.18 -13.68 -12.46
CA THR A 163 -8.46 -13.75 -13.18
C THR A 163 -9.41 -14.80 -12.63
N THR A 164 -9.05 -15.51 -11.55
CA THR A 164 -9.87 -16.59 -11.01
C THR A 164 -9.68 -16.74 -9.50
N LEU A 165 -10.79 -16.84 -8.77
CA LEU A 165 -10.81 -17.27 -7.38
C LEU A 165 -11.94 -18.29 -7.15
N SER A 166 -11.77 -19.14 -6.14
CA SER A 166 -12.80 -20.06 -5.66
C SER A 166 -13.34 -19.52 -4.34
N ALA A 167 -14.66 -19.49 -4.17
CA ALA A 167 -15.32 -19.10 -2.93
C ALA A 167 -16.34 -20.16 -2.51
N VAL A 168 -16.58 -20.31 -1.21
CA VAL A 168 -17.64 -21.17 -0.70
C VAL A 168 -18.73 -20.30 -0.10
N THR A 169 -19.94 -20.45 -0.63
CA THR A 169 -21.10 -19.66 -0.23
C THR A 169 -21.41 -19.84 1.27
N PRO A 170 -21.66 -18.77 2.03
CA PRO A 170 -22.18 -18.86 3.38
C PRO A 170 -23.66 -19.31 3.35
N PRO A 171 -24.26 -19.68 4.48
CA PRO A 171 -25.71 -19.81 4.60
C PRO A 171 -26.41 -18.48 4.26
N GLY A 172 -27.56 -18.56 3.58
CA GLY A 172 -28.26 -17.37 3.09
C GLY A 172 -29.77 -17.61 2.92
N THR A 173 -30.51 -16.53 2.70
CA THR A 173 -31.96 -16.57 2.43
C THR A 173 -32.24 -16.85 0.98
N ALA A 174 -33.33 -17.56 0.67
CA ALA A 174 -33.73 -17.84 -0.70
C ALA A 174 -33.94 -16.56 -1.50
N GLY A 175 -33.39 -16.51 -2.72
CA GLY A 175 -33.43 -15.33 -3.60
C GLY A 175 -32.09 -15.02 -4.26
N ALA A 176 -32.11 -14.05 -5.16
CA ALA A 176 -30.90 -13.49 -5.77
C ALA A 176 -30.20 -12.60 -4.75
N VAL A 177 -28.87 -12.71 -4.69
CA VAL A 177 -28.00 -11.96 -3.78
C VAL A 177 -26.83 -11.34 -4.55
N ASP A 178 -26.37 -10.21 -4.04
CA ASP A 178 -25.21 -9.52 -4.58
C ASP A 178 -23.93 -10.24 -4.13
N VAL A 179 -22.95 -10.30 -5.03
CA VAL A 179 -21.62 -10.83 -4.72
C VAL A 179 -20.61 -9.69 -4.81
N VAL A 180 -19.88 -9.48 -3.73
CA VAL A 180 -18.90 -8.40 -3.63
C VAL A 180 -17.51 -8.99 -3.48
N VAL A 181 -16.57 -8.55 -4.32
CA VAL A 181 -15.15 -8.87 -4.22
C VAL A 181 -14.41 -7.57 -3.89
N THR A 182 -13.56 -7.60 -2.86
CA THR A 182 -12.79 -6.44 -2.39
C THR A 182 -11.31 -6.73 -2.43
N ASN A 183 -10.52 -5.77 -2.88
CA ASN A 183 -9.07 -5.73 -2.80
C ASN A 183 -8.61 -4.36 -2.22
N PRO A 184 -7.30 -4.10 -2.05
CA PRO A 184 -6.81 -2.84 -1.50
C PRO A 184 -7.20 -1.57 -2.28
N SER A 185 -7.59 -1.70 -3.55
CA SER A 185 -8.03 -0.57 -4.39
C SER A 185 -9.52 -0.26 -4.22
N GLY A 186 -10.31 -1.22 -3.75
CA GLY A 186 -11.75 -1.07 -3.54
C GLY A 186 -12.50 -2.37 -3.82
N SER A 187 -13.78 -2.23 -4.11
CA SER A 187 -14.69 -3.36 -4.34
C SER A 187 -15.32 -3.31 -5.73
N ASP A 188 -15.70 -4.47 -6.21
CA ASP A 188 -16.66 -4.64 -7.30
C ASP A 188 -17.85 -5.47 -6.83
N THR A 189 -19.04 -5.17 -7.36
CA THR A 189 -20.31 -5.76 -6.94
C THR A 189 -21.06 -6.30 -8.15
N GLU A 190 -21.24 -7.62 -8.18
CA GLU A 190 -22.11 -8.28 -9.15
C GLU A 190 -23.51 -8.40 -8.55
N VAL A 191 -24.40 -7.50 -8.97
CA VAL A 191 -25.77 -7.42 -8.46
C VAL A 191 -26.58 -8.64 -8.88
N GLY A 192 -27.13 -9.37 -7.90
CA GLY A 192 -27.84 -10.62 -8.15
C GLY A 192 -26.97 -11.73 -8.75
N GLY A 193 -25.64 -11.67 -8.57
CA GLY A 193 -24.69 -12.61 -9.16
C GLY A 193 -24.82 -14.07 -8.69
N PHE A 194 -25.53 -14.32 -7.59
CA PHE A 194 -25.79 -15.67 -7.08
C PHE A 194 -27.25 -15.82 -6.60
N THR A 195 -27.84 -17.01 -6.75
CA THR A 195 -29.21 -17.30 -6.30
C THR A 195 -29.22 -18.45 -5.29
N TYR A 196 -29.66 -18.17 -4.07
CA TYR A 196 -29.95 -19.19 -3.09
C TYR A 196 -31.29 -19.86 -3.38
N VAL A 197 -31.27 -21.18 -3.53
CA VAL A 197 -32.45 -22.01 -3.72
C VAL A 197 -32.67 -22.87 -2.49
N THR A 198 -33.93 -23.03 -2.09
CA THR A 198 -34.29 -24.03 -1.09
C THR A 198 -33.99 -25.41 -1.66
N GLY A 199 -33.38 -26.31 -0.88
CA GLY A 199 -33.24 -27.70 -1.27
C GLY A 199 -34.61 -28.31 -1.64
N PRO A 200 -34.65 -29.43 -2.40
CA PRO A 200 -35.89 -30.15 -2.60
C PRO A 200 -36.50 -30.42 -1.22
N GLY A 201 -37.71 -29.91 -0.98
CA GLY A 201 -38.40 -30.12 0.28
C GLY A 201 -38.49 -31.63 0.53
N ILE A 202 -38.05 -32.05 1.70
CA ILE A 202 -38.31 -33.42 2.19
C ILE A 202 -39.75 -33.56 2.64
#